data_AF-A0A392U690-F1
#
_entry.id   AF-A0A392U690-F1
#
_cell.length_a   1.000
_cell.length_b   1.000
_cell.length_c   1.000
_cell.angle_alpha   90.00
_cell.angle_beta   90.00
_cell.angle_gamma   90.00
#
_symmetry.space_group_name_H-M   'P 1'
#
loop_
_entity.id
_entity.type
_entity.pdbx_description
1 polymer ?
#
loop_
_entity_poly.entity_id
_entity_poly.type
_entity_poly.pdbx_seq_one_letter_code
_entity_poly.pdbx_strand_id
1 'polypeptide(L)' 'MKYFPADVKNKKVIEFMELKQGNLSVTEYLAKFEALCVFSPHYNTVEAEEDKCVKF' A
#
# COMPACT_ATOMS: atom_id res chain seq x y z
N MET A 1 9.88 15.77 -20.58
CA MET A 1 9.29 16.19 -19.29
C MET A 1 7.95 15.48 -19.16
N LYS A 2 7.54 14.76 -18.11
CA LYS A 2 8.05 14.41 -16.79
C LYS A 2 7.21 13.16 -16.40
N TYR A 3 7.64 11.95 -16.74
CA TYR A 3 6.90 10.71 -16.36
C TYR A 3 7.24 10.19 -14.96
N PHE A 4 8.22 10.82 -14.31
CA PHE A 4 8.80 10.40 -13.05
C PHE A 4 7.87 10.29 -11.82
N PRO A 5 6.68 10.93 -11.71
CA PRO A 5 5.84 10.74 -10.52
C PRO A 5 5.04 9.43 -10.53
N ALA A 6 4.53 9.02 -11.69
CA ALA A 6 3.67 7.84 -11.81
C ALA A 6 4.51 6.54 -11.81
N ASP A 7 5.67 6.56 -12.45
CA ASP A 7 6.58 5.40 -12.48
C ASP A 7 7.09 5.03 -11.09
N VAL A 8 7.37 6.02 -10.24
CA VAL A 8 7.82 5.78 -8.87
C VAL A 8 6.70 5.20 -8.02
N LYS A 9 5.48 5.73 -8.14
CA LYS A 9 4.30 5.16 -7.45
C LYS A 9 4.01 3.74 -7.92
N ASN A 10 4.02 3.49 -9.24
CA ASN A 10 3.78 2.15 -9.79
C ASN A 10 4.85 1.14 -9.33
N LYS A 11 6.12 1.54 -9.28
CA LYS A 11 7.18 0.69 -8.72
C LYS A 11 6.93 0.34 -7.26
N LYS A 12 6.49 1.31 -6.44
CA LYS A 12 6.16 1.07 -5.03
C LYS A 12 4.94 0.17 -4.83
N VAL A 13 3.94 0.26 -5.70
CA VAL A 13 2.79 -0.66 -5.69
C VAL A 13 3.20 -2.08 -6.03
N ILE A 14 4.03 -2.27 -7.06
CA ILE A 14 4.56 -3.60 -7.42
C ILE A 14 5.42 -4.16 -6.28
N GLU A 15 6.30 -3.35 -5.70
CA GLU A 15 7.14 -3.72 -4.55
C GLU A 15 6.29 -4.15 -3.34
N PHE A 16 5.17 -3.48 -3.09
CA PHE A 16 4.20 -3.86 -2.06
C PHE A 16 3.50 -5.19 -2.36
N MET A 17 2.99 -5.37 -3.59
CA MET A 17 2.29 -6.60 -4.00
C MET A 17 3.20 -7.83 -3.95
N GLU A 18 4.48 -7.66 -4.21
CA GLU A 18 5.49 -8.72 -4.16
C GLU A 18 6.13 -8.87 -2.76
N LEU A 19 5.82 -7.99 -1.81
CA LEU A 19 6.39 -8.03 -0.46
C LEU A 19 5.97 -9.33 0.23
N LYS A 20 6.97 -10.17 0.53
CA LYS A 20 6.84 -11.38 1.33
C LYS A 20 7.77 -11.29 2.52
N GLN A 21 7.36 -11.86 3.66
CA GLN A 21 8.23 -11.91 4.83
C GLN A 21 9.55 -12.63 4.53
N GLY A 22 9.49 -13.77 3.83
CA GLY A 22 10.68 -14.54 3.49
C GLY A 22 11.50 -14.87 4.73
N ASN A 23 12.75 -14.39 4.77
CA ASN A 23 13.67 -14.57 5.89
C ASN A 23 13.74 -13.35 6.84
N LEU A 24 12.89 -12.33 6.60
CA LEU A 24 12.85 -11.13 7.44
C LEU A 24 12.25 -11.46 8.81
N SER A 25 12.77 -10.79 9.85
CA SER A 25 12.06 -10.78 11.14
C SER A 25 10.70 -10.08 10.98
N VAL A 26 9.77 -10.42 11.87
CA VAL A 26 8.42 -9.82 11.87
C VAL A 26 8.51 -8.29 11.93
N THR A 27 9.44 -7.76 12.71
CA THR A 27 9.64 -6.31 12.88
C THR A 27 10.14 -5.64 11.60
N GLU A 28 11.08 -6.26 10.89
CA GLU A 28 11.61 -5.72 9.62
C GLU A 28 10.59 -5.81 8.49
N TYR A 29 9.81 -6.89 8.45
CA TYR A 29 8.71 -7.02 7.50
C TYR A 29 7.63 -5.96 7.77
N LEU A 30 7.25 -5.76 9.04
CA LEU A 30 6.25 -4.77 9.43
C LEU A 30 6.68 -3.35 9.03
N ALA A 31 7.92 -2.96 9.30
CA ALA A 31 8.45 -1.65 8.91
C ALA A 31 8.39 -1.43 7.38
N LYS A 32 8.69 -2.46 6.58
CA LYS A 32 8.55 -2.40 5.11
C LYS A 32 7.10 -2.35 4.67
N PHE A 33 6.23 -3.09 5.34
CA PHE A 33 4.81 -3.10 5.06
C PHE A 33 4.19 -1.72 5.32
N GLU A 34 4.46 -1.09 6.47
CA GLU A 34 3.97 0.25 6.80
C GLU A 34 4.47 1.32 5.82
N ALA A 35 5.74 1.24 5.41
CA ALA A 35 6.31 2.16 4.43
C ALA A 35 5.69 2.03 3.02
N LEU A 36 5.19 0.84 2.67
CA LEU A 36 4.67 0.54 1.35
C LEU A 36 3.13 0.54 1.28
N CYS A 37 2.43 0.35 2.40
CA CYS A 37 0.96 0.28 2.46
C CYS A 37 0.30 1.61 2.03
N VAL A 38 0.96 2.74 2.28
CA VAL A 38 0.50 4.10 1.89
C VAL A 38 0.38 4.29 0.38
N PHE A 39 1.01 3.41 -0.41
CA PHE A 39 0.94 3.41 -1.86
C PHE A 39 -0.16 2.48 -2.41
N SER A 40 -0.76 1.63 -1.57
CA SER A 40 -1.80 0.70 -1.99
C SER A 40 -3.17 1.37 -1.96
N PRO A 41 -3.91 1.40 -3.09
CA PRO A 41 -5.28 1.93 -3.13
C PRO A 41 -6.24 1.17 -2.20
N HIS A 42 -5.93 -0.11 -1.93
CA HIS A 42 -6.76 -1.01 -1.14
C HIS A 42 -6.58 -0.91 0.38
N TYR A 43 -5.57 -0.17 0.86
CA TYR A 43 -5.33 0.06 2.29
C TYR A 43 -5.61 1.50 2.73
N ASN A 44 -5.65 2.46 1.80
CA ASN A 44 -6.17 3.80 2.09
C ASN A 44 -7.69 3.85 2.30
N THR A 45 -8.36 2.70 2.22
CA THR A 45 -9.77 2.55 2.53
C THR A 45 -10.07 2.53 4.03
N VAL A 46 -9.39 3.36 4.82
CA VAL A 46 -10.11 3.94 5.98
C VAL A 46 -11.28 4.79 5.46
N GLU A 47 -11.26 5.20 4.19
CA GLU A 47 -12.40 5.77 3.45
C GLU A 47 -13.35 4.74 2.77
N ALA A 48 -13.07 3.42 2.72
CA ALA A 48 -14.10 2.46 2.21
C ALA A 48 -14.96 1.82 3.30
N GLU A 49 -14.72 2.16 4.57
CA GLU A 49 -15.68 1.89 5.64
C GLU A 49 -16.70 3.03 5.83
N GLU A 50 -16.44 4.24 5.31
CA GLU A 50 -17.41 5.36 5.37
C GLU A 50 -18.44 5.38 4.23
N ASP A 51 -18.39 4.45 3.28
CA ASP A 51 -19.36 4.39 2.16
C ASP A 51 -20.41 3.26 2.32
N LYS A 52 -20.58 2.74 3.54
CA LYS A 52 -21.68 1.81 3.89
C LYS A 52 -22.81 2.43 4.69
N CYS A 53 -22.90 3.76 4.78
CA CYS A 53 -24.09 4.40 5.34
C CYS A 53 -25.19 4.54 4.27
N VAL A 54 -25.70 3.43 3.75
CA VAL A 54 -27.03 3.42 3.13
C VAL A 54 -28.02 3.52 4.27
N LYS A 55 -28.53 4.73 4.53
CA LYS A 55 -29.68 4.93 5.42
C LYS A 55 -30.86 4.10 4.92
N PHE A 56 -31.45 3.34 5.85
CA PHE A 56 -32.70 2.60 5.69
C PHE A 56 -33.87 3.51 5.29
#